data_AF-A0A1F7QL11-F1
#
_entry.id   AF-A0A1F7QL11-F1
#
_cell.length_a   1.000
_cell.length_b   1.000
_cell.length_c   1.000
_cell.angle_alpha   90.00
_cell.angle_beta   90.00
_cell.angle_gamma   90.00
#
_symmetry.space_group_name_H-M   'P 1'
#
loop_
_entity.id
_entity.type
_entity.pdbx_description
1 polymer ?
#
loop_
_entity_poly.entity_id
_entity_poly.type
_entity_poly.pdbx_seq_one_letter_code
_entity_poly.pdbx_strand_id
1 'polypeptide(L)'
;MLFRSEESSRSLSVEEVYRTTVERIEEAAEEASAPDWDGYGGLPVTSPTIAQAFALVALLPSALPAPDVSAHPDGELAFEWDLGPRRLLTVSVNDAGRLSYAALMGHTRLYGSEHLLDALPEPITLALRKLFAAQA
;
A
#
# COMPACT_ATOMS: atom_id res chain seq x y z
N MET A 1 -13.36 -37.06 -17.89
CA MET A 1 -12.10 -36.30 -17.77
C MET A 1 -12.48 -34.95 -17.17
N LEU A 2 -12.32 -34.80 -15.85
CA LEU A 2 -12.77 -33.62 -15.10
C LEU A 2 -11.65 -32.58 -15.10
N PHE A 3 -11.85 -31.49 -15.84
CA PHE A 3 -10.96 -30.32 -15.78
C PHE A 3 -11.32 -29.48 -14.55
N ARG A 4 -10.35 -29.47 -13.64
CA ARG A 4 -10.16 -28.72 -12.41
C ARG A 4 -10.80 -27.31 -12.39
N SER A 5 -11.84 -27.12 -11.58
CA SER A 5 -12.47 -25.83 -11.25
C SER A 5 -11.79 -25.14 -10.06
N GLU A 6 -10.48 -24.88 -10.16
CA GLU A 6 -9.66 -24.23 -9.11
C GLU A 6 -8.84 -23.03 -9.65
N GLU A 7 -9.13 -22.54 -10.86
CA GLU A 7 -8.41 -21.40 -11.47
C GLU A 7 -9.26 -20.12 -11.49
N SER A 8 -10.59 -20.27 -11.43
CA SER A 8 -11.53 -19.15 -11.44
C SER A 8 -11.54 -18.38 -10.13
N SER A 9 -11.51 -19.06 -8.96
CA SER A 9 -11.61 -18.38 -7.65
C SER A 9 -10.37 -17.58 -7.25
N ARG A 10 -9.15 -18.05 -7.58
CA ARG A 10 -7.90 -17.33 -7.22
C ARG A 10 -7.68 -16.09 -8.06
N SER A 11 -8.09 -16.12 -9.32
CA SER A 11 -7.96 -14.97 -10.22
C SER A 11 -8.97 -13.86 -9.88
N LEU A 12 -10.18 -14.24 -9.43
CA LEU A 12 -11.20 -13.29 -8.98
C LEU A 12 -10.77 -12.52 -7.72
N SER A 13 -10.12 -13.18 -6.76
CA SER A 13 -9.66 -12.52 -5.53
C SER A 13 -8.51 -11.53 -5.76
N VAL A 14 -7.60 -11.84 -6.69
CA VAL A 14 -6.49 -10.92 -7.04
C VAL A 14 -7.02 -9.65 -7.70
N GLU A 15 -7.92 -9.82 -8.66
CA GLU A 15 -8.57 -8.71 -9.37
C GLU A 15 -9.40 -7.84 -8.41
N GLU A 16 -10.09 -8.47 -7.46
CA GLU A 16 -10.87 -7.77 -6.43
C GLU A 16 -9.96 -6.96 -5.50
N VAL A 17 -8.86 -7.53 -5.01
CA VAL A 17 -7.89 -6.81 -4.18
C VAL A 17 -7.30 -5.61 -4.93
N TYR A 18 -6.91 -5.80 -6.19
CA TYR A 18 -6.38 -4.72 -7.00
C TYR A 18 -7.40 -3.59 -7.16
N ARG A 19 -8.64 -3.93 -7.54
CA ARG A 19 -9.72 -2.96 -7.71
C ARG A 19 -10.03 -2.20 -6.42
N THR A 20 -10.19 -2.90 -5.32
CA THR A 20 -10.42 -2.27 -4.00
C THR A 20 -9.27 -1.34 -3.62
N THR A 21 -8.02 -1.70 -3.94
CA THR A 21 -6.87 -0.83 -3.64
C THR A 21 -6.90 0.44 -4.52
N VAL A 22 -7.26 0.30 -5.80
CA VAL A 22 -7.42 1.44 -6.72
C VAL A 22 -8.53 2.38 -6.25
N GLU A 23 -9.70 1.85 -5.90
CA GLU A 23 -10.83 2.63 -5.39
C GLU A 23 -10.42 3.44 -4.14
N ARG A 24 -9.68 2.82 -3.21
CA ARG A 24 -9.19 3.51 -2.00
C ARG A 24 -8.16 4.59 -2.29
N ILE A 25 -7.32 4.42 -3.32
CA ILE A 25 -6.41 5.49 -3.77
C ILE A 25 -7.22 6.69 -4.28
N GLU A 26 -8.24 6.44 -5.10
CA GLU A 26 -9.08 7.48 -5.66
C GLU A 26 -9.86 8.23 -4.56
N GLU A 27 -10.44 7.50 -3.61
CA GLU A 27 -11.14 8.08 -2.45
C GLU A 27 -10.21 8.97 -1.61
N ALA A 28 -9.04 8.45 -1.21
CA ALA A 28 -8.07 9.22 -0.42
C ALA A 28 -7.55 10.46 -1.17
N ALA A 29 -7.35 10.36 -2.49
CA ALA A 29 -6.92 11.48 -3.31
C ALA A 29 -8.02 12.52 -3.51
N GLU A 30 -9.28 12.11 -3.62
CA GLU A 30 -10.44 13.01 -3.71
C GLU A 30 -10.63 13.78 -2.40
N GLU A 31 -10.58 13.08 -1.26
CA GLU A 31 -10.65 13.68 0.07
C GLU A 31 -9.57 14.76 0.26
N ALA A 32 -8.32 14.43 -0.10
CA ALA A 32 -7.18 15.32 0.02
C ALA A 32 -6.90 16.14 -1.26
N SER A 33 -7.91 16.44 -2.08
CA SER A 33 -7.72 17.16 -3.35
C SER A 33 -7.50 18.67 -3.21
N ALA A 34 -7.87 19.24 -2.06
CA ALA A 34 -7.73 20.66 -1.75
C ALA A 34 -6.74 20.92 -0.61
N PRO A 35 -6.07 22.08 -0.58
CA PRO A 35 -5.27 22.48 0.58
C PRO A 35 -6.14 22.58 1.85
N ASP A 36 -5.55 22.31 3.01
CA ASP A 36 -6.22 22.37 4.32
C ASP A 36 -7.44 21.44 4.42
N TRP A 37 -7.42 20.31 3.69
CA TRP A 37 -8.50 19.32 3.68
C TRP A 37 -8.75 18.70 5.06
N ASP A 38 -7.72 18.65 5.90
CA ASP A 38 -7.77 18.12 7.27
C ASP A 38 -8.07 19.19 8.33
N GLY A 39 -8.15 20.48 7.96
CA GLY A 39 -8.29 21.61 8.88
C GLY A 39 -7.04 21.92 9.72
N TYR A 40 -5.91 21.29 9.40
CA TYR A 40 -4.61 21.47 10.06
C TYR A 40 -3.50 21.90 9.08
N GLY A 41 -3.87 22.40 7.91
CA GLY A 41 -2.96 22.88 6.89
C GLY A 41 -2.40 21.77 5.99
N GLY A 42 -3.07 20.62 5.89
CA GLY A 42 -2.69 19.50 5.04
C GLY A 42 -2.47 19.92 3.59
N LEU A 43 -1.40 19.41 2.99
CA LEU A 43 -1.11 19.60 1.58
C LEU A 43 -2.03 18.72 0.72
N PRO A 44 -2.44 19.18 -0.47
CA PRO A 44 -3.23 18.37 -1.37
C PRO A 44 -2.41 17.22 -1.95
N VAL A 45 -3.05 16.07 -2.14
CA VAL A 45 -2.49 14.96 -2.91
C VAL A 45 -2.43 15.37 -4.38
N THR A 46 -1.24 15.27 -4.97
CA THR A 46 -0.99 15.73 -6.34
C THR A 46 -1.12 14.59 -7.35
N SER A 47 -1.40 14.91 -8.62
CA SER A 47 -1.44 13.90 -9.68
C SER A 47 -0.14 13.06 -9.79
N PRO A 48 1.07 13.64 -9.64
CA PRO A 48 2.29 12.86 -9.49
C PRO A 48 2.26 11.86 -8.33
N THR A 49 1.79 12.25 -7.13
CA THR A 49 1.63 11.32 -5.99
C THR A 49 0.71 10.16 -6.36
N ILE A 50 -0.43 10.44 -6.99
CA ILE A 50 -1.41 9.43 -7.42
C ILE A 50 -0.77 8.47 -8.45
N ALA A 51 -0.01 8.99 -9.41
CA ALA A 51 0.69 8.16 -10.38
C ALA A 51 1.70 7.21 -9.73
N GLN A 52 2.44 7.70 -8.72
CA GLN A 52 3.37 6.87 -7.95
C GLN A 52 2.67 5.83 -7.07
N ALA A 53 1.50 6.16 -6.52
CA ALA A 53 0.64 5.23 -5.79
C ALA A 53 0.18 4.08 -6.69
N PHE A 54 -0.29 4.36 -7.91
CA PHE A 54 -0.63 3.30 -8.87
C PHE A 54 0.58 2.46 -9.28
N ALA A 55 1.74 3.08 -9.47
CA ALA A 55 2.97 2.35 -9.78
C ALA A 55 3.38 1.41 -8.64
N LEU A 56 3.22 1.84 -7.37
CA LEU A 56 3.48 1.00 -6.21
C LEU A 56 2.55 -0.22 -6.18
N VAL A 57 1.24 0.00 -6.37
CA VAL A 57 0.25 -1.09 -6.38
C VAL A 57 0.52 -2.11 -7.47
N ALA A 58 0.94 -1.67 -8.66
CA ALA A 58 1.31 -2.56 -9.76
C ALA A 58 2.51 -3.47 -9.44
N LEU A 59 3.36 -3.08 -8.47
CA LEU A 59 4.54 -3.83 -8.03
C LEU A 59 4.29 -4.67 -6.76
N LEU A 60 3.12 -4.55 -6.13
CA LEU A 60 2.78 -5.34 -4.95
C LEU A 60 2.55 -6.82 -5.32
N PRO A 61 2.96 -7.77 -4.44
CA PRO A 61 2.61 -9.17 -4.62
C PRO A 61 1.08 -9.38 -4.64
N SER A 62 0.59 -10.09 -5.65
CA SER A 62 -0.86 -10.30 -5.89
C SER A 62 -1.59 -11.10 -4.81
N ALA A 63 -0.88 -11.86 -3.99
CA ALA A 63 -1.45 -12.70 -2.94
C ALA A 63 -1.69 -11.95 -1.60
N LEU A 64 -1.43 -10.65 -1.54
CA LEU A 64 -1.61 -9.85 -0.34
C LEU A 64 -3.07 -9.40 -0.20
N PRO A 65 -3.60 -9.23 1.03
CA PRO A 65 -4.86 -8.53 1.21
C PRO A 65 -4.71 -7.05 0.83
N ALA A 66 -5.83 -6.43 0.46
CA ALA A 66 -5.87 -5.01 0.14
C ALA A 66 -5.42 -4.17 1.38
N PRO A 67 -4.44 -3.27 1.22
CA PRO A 67 -4.08 -2.32 2.26
C PRO A 67 -5.20 -1.32 2.48
N ASP A 68 -5.28 -0.77 3.68
CA ASP A 68 -5.97 0.51 3.88
C ASP A 68 -5.16 1.64 3.22
N VAL A 69 -5.83 2.60 2.60
CA VAL A 69 -5.16 3.72 1.91
C VAL A 69 -5.67 5.03 2.47
N SER A 70 -4.76 5.92 2.82
CA SER A 70 -5.09 7.24 3.37
C SER A 70 -4.15 8.32 2.83
N ALA A 71 -4.64 9.55 2.76
CA ALA A 71 -3.80 10.71 2.50
C ALA A 71 -3.08 11.14 3.79
N HIS A 72 -1.80 11.48 3.66
CA HIS A 72 -1.01 12.03 4.76
C HIS A 72 -0.93 13.56 4.62
N PRO A 73 -0.87 14.35 5.73
CA PRO A 73 -0.88 15.82 5.66
C PRO A 73 0.24 16.48 4.86
N ASP A 74 1.29 15.75 4.49
CA ASP A 74 2.38 16.22 3.62
C ASP A 74 2.13 15.97 2.12
N GLY A 75 0.94 15.47 1.74
CA GLY A 75 0.55 15.21 0.36
C GLY A 75 1.04 13.85 -0.17
N GLU A 76 1.52 12.97 0.72
CA GLU A 76 1.79 11.56 0.42
C GLU A 76 0.52 10.70 0.51
N LEU A 77 0.54 9.55 -0.14
CA LEU A 77 -0.45 8.49 0.05
C LEU A 77 0.18 7.34 0.85
N ALA A 78 -0.48 6.93 1.93
CA ALA A 78 -0.04 5.88 2.83
C ALA A 78 -0.86 4.60 2.62
N PHE A 79 -0.16 3.48 2.56
CA PHE A 79 -0.70 2.13 2.44
C PHE A 79 -0.42 1.36 3.73
N GLU A 80 -1.46 0.87 4.38
CA GLU A 80 -1.36 0.23 5.69
C GLU A 80 -1.90 -1.21 5.67
N TRP A 81 -1.09 -2.12 6.22
CA TRP A 81 -1.48 -3.48 6.56
C TRP A 81 -1.42 -3.64 8.08
N ASP A 82 -2.55 -3.44 8.75
CA ASP A 82 -2.73 -3.76 10.16
C ASP A 82 -3.33 -5.16 10.32
N LEU A 83 -2.58 -6.06 10.96
CA LEU A 83 -3.02 -7.41 11.29
C LEU A 83 -3.11 -7.63 12.81
N GLY A 84 -3.32 -6.55 13.56
CA GLY A 84 -3.54 -6.54 14.99
C GLY A 84 -2.27 -6.23 15.81
N PRO A 85 -2.29 -6.52 17.12
CA PRO A 85 -1.28 -6.05 18.06
C PRO A 85 0.15 -6.36 17.61
N ARG A 86 0.93 -5.29 17.42
CA ARG A 86 2.34 -5.33 17.01
C ARG A 86 2.59 -6.00 15.65
N ARG A 87 1.62 -5.96 14.74
CA ARG A 87 1.73 -6.46 13.38
C ARG A 87 1.17 -5.42 12.42
N LEU A 88 2.01 -4.46 12.09
CA LEU A 88 1.67 -3.29 11.29
C LEU A 88 2.76 -3.06 10.26
N LEU A 89 2.38 -2.73 9.03
CA LEU A 89 3.26 -2.14 8.03
C LEU A 89 2.56 -0.95 7.41
N THR A 90 3.22 0.19 7.40
CA THR A 90 2.81 1.38 6.67
C THR A 90 3.89 1.67 5.63
N VAL A 91 3.47 1.93 4.39
CA VAL A 91 4.33 2.39 3.30
C VAL A 91 3.66 3.61 2.69
N SER A 92 4.30 4.77 2.74
CA SER A 92 3.84 5.98 2.07
C SER A 92 4.66 6.27 0.83
N VAL A 93 4.05 6.95 -0.14
CA VAL A 93 4.69 7.36 -1.39
C VAL A 93 4.42 8.83 -1.67
N ASN A 94 5.46 9.56 -2.07
CA ASN A 94 5.35 10.96 -2.46
C ASN A 94 5.34 11.17 -3.98
N ASP A 95 5.21 12.42 -4.39
CA ASP A 95 5.24 12.88 -5.80
C ASP A 95 6.49 12.48 -6.60
N ALA A 96 7.63 12.36 -5.92
CA ALA A 96 8.92 11.99 -6.49
C ALA A 96 9.19 10.46 -6.47
N GLY A 97 8.23 9.65 -6.04
CA GLY A 97 8.39 8.19 -5.92
C GLY A 97 9.31 7.77 -4.77
N ARG A 98 9.59 8.66 -3.80
CA ARG A 98 10.18 8.25 -2.52
C ARG A 98 9.15 7.46 -1.76
N LEU A 99 9.54 6.27 -1.32
CA LEU A 99 8.79 5.44 -0.40
C LEU A 99 9.32 5.66 1.01
N SER A 100 8.45 5.98 1.96
CA SER A 100 8.78 5.93 3.39
C SER A 100 8.06 4.73 3.98
N TYR A 101 8.73 3.91 4.79
CA TYR A 101 8.09 2.73 5.36
C TYR A 101 8.41 2.56 6.84
N ALA A 102 7.46 1.99 7.55
CA ALA A 102 7.60 1.60 8.95
C ALA A 102 6.84 0.30 9.20
N ALA A 103 7.50 -0.66 9.80
CA ALA A 103 6.97 -1.98 10.09
C ALA A 103 7.21 -2.34 11.55
N LEU A 104 6.17 -2.86 12.20
CA LEU A 104 6.20 -3.43 13.54
C LEU A 104 5.80 -4.90 13.43
N MET A 105 6.70 -5.80 13.84
CA MET A 105 6.52 -7.24 13.79
C MET A 105 6.95 -7.85 15.14
N GLY A 106 5.99 -7.92 16.07
CA GLY A 106 6.24 -8.28 17.46
C GLY A 106 7.17 -7.26 18.13
N HIS A 107 8.38 -7.68 18.46
CA HIS A 107 9.41 -6.81 19.05
C HIS A 107 10.36 -6.21 18.00
N THR A 108 10.25 -6.64 16.74
CA THR A 108 11.09 -6.18 15.65
C THR A 108 10.48 -4.93 15.03
N ARG A 109 11.32 -3.92 14.78
CA ARG A 109 10.97 -2.73 14.01
C ARG A 109 11.87 -2.65 12.79
N LEU A 110 11.29 -2.26 11.66
CA LEU A 110 12.00 -1.99 10.43
C LEU A 110 11.42 -0.71 9.85
N TYR A 111 12.24 0.29 9.57
CA TYR A 111 11.80 1.55 9.00
C TYR A 111 12.90 2.11 8.11
N GLY A 112 12.54 3.04 7.23
CA GLY A 112 13.48 3.70 6.34
C GLY A 112 12.78 4.40 5.20
N SER A 113 13.57 4.83 4.23
CA SER A 113 13.08 5.35 2.97
C SER A 113 13.85 4.75 1.81
N GLU A 114 13.16 4.52 0.71
CA GLU A 114 13.69 3.98 -0.54
C GLU A 114 13.07 4.75 -1.71
N HIS A 115 13.47 4.44 -2.94
CA HIS A 115 12.83 4.95 -4.13
C HIS A 115 12.12 3.84 -4.89
N LEU A 116 10.92 4.14 -5.38
CA LEU A 116 10.19 3.28 -6.30
C LEU A 116 10.88 3.35 -7.68
N LEU A 117 11.42 2.22 -8.11
CA LEU A 117 12.01 2.03 -9.43
C LEU A 117 11.20 0.95 -10.18
N ASP A 118 11.87 0.04 -10.87
CA ASP A 118 11.22 -1.04 -11.64
C ASP A 118 10.77 -2.23 -10.79
N ALA A 119 11.09 -2.24 -9.50
CA ALA A 119 10.75 -3.31 -8.58
C ALA A 119 10.52 -2.77 -7.16
N LEU A 120 9.73 -3.50 -6.37
CA LEU A 120 9.52 -3.18 -4.96
C LEU A 120 10.84 -3.31 -4.19
N PRO A 121 11.28 -2.27 -3.44
CA PRO A 121 12.53 -2.32 -2.70
C PRO A 121 12.62 -3.53 -1.75
N GLU A 122 13.82 -4.09 -1.61
CA GLU A 122 14.06 -5.28 -0.78
C GLU A 122 13.58 -5.11 0.67
N PRO A 123 13.78 -3.96 1.35
CA PRO A 123 13.30 -3.78 2.72
C PRO A 123 11.77 -3.90 2.84
N ILE A 124 11.02 -3.37 1.88
CA ILE A 124 9.56 -3.40 1.86
C ILE A 124 9.07 -4.82 1.54
N THR A 125 9.71 -5.47 0.56
CA THR A 125 9.43 -6.88 0.24
C THR A 125 9.66 -7.78 1.45
N LEU A 126 10.76 -7.58 2.19
CA LEU A 126 11.07 -8.31 3.42
C LEU A 126 10.03 -8.04 4.52
N ALA A 127 9.60 -6.78 4.67
CA ALA A 127 8.58 -6.39 5.64
C ALA A 127 7.25 -7.10 5.36
N LEU A 128 6.76 -7.05 4.12
CA LEU A 128 5.55 -7.75 3.69
C LEU A 128 5.64 -9.25 3.95
N ARG A 129 6.75 -9.88 3.52
CA ARG A 129 6.96 -11.31 3.76
C ARG A 129 6.92 -11.67 5.23
N LYS A 130 7.62 -10.92 6.09
CA LYS A 130 7.64 -11.20 7.54
C LYS A 130 6.29 -10.92 8.20
N LEU A 131 5.58 -9.89 7.74
CA LEU A 131 4.25 -9.55 8.24
C LEU A 131 3.28 -10.70 7.98
N PHE A 132 3.25 -11.26 6.77
CA PHE A 132 2.31 -12.31 6.37
C PHE A 132 2.79 -13.75 6.60
N ALA A 133 4.08 -13.99 6.86
CA ALA A 133 4.61 -15.33 7.15
C ALA A 133 4.09 -15.94 8.45
N ALA A 134 3.58 -15.14 9.39
CA ALA A 134 3.04 -15.63 10.66
C ALA A 134 1.64 -16.28 10.55
N GLN A 135 1.13 -16.53 9.33
CA GLN A 135 -0.17 -17.17 9.08
C GLN A 135 -0.08 -18.60 8.52
N ALA A 136 1.09 -19.26 8.63
CA ALA A 136 1.27 -20.66 8.27
C ALA A 136 1.25 -21.58 9.49
#